data_AF-A0A397A5M8-F1
#
_entry.id   AF-A0A397A5M8-F1
#
_cell.length_a   1.000
_cell.length_b   1.000
_cell.length_c   1.000
_cell.angle_alpha   90.00
_cell.angle_beta   90.00
_cell.angle_gamma   90.00
#
_symmetry.space_group_name_H-M   'P 1'
#
loop_
_entity.id
_entity.type
_entity.pdbx_description
1 polymer ?
#
loop_
_entity_poly.entity_id
_entity_poly.type
_entity_poly.pdbx_seq_one_letter_code
_entity_poly.pdbx_strand_id
1 'polypeptide(L)'
;MMSLLLGSLPPAYLTAELLSSIERLCSAVSSDRFISDEIHRYLLYNFRLWVPASLKIQNSIFDKLHVAIKKKFVSSSVVSIRYMLRLLSTQYQSSILPPTAGTGGGGRSSHMRGRILETIRILLYDPESWAKAQSQRKYQLNSIIMGVSNSVNSMGVSFDAARTLIYSMLGKATFPQGNIDDTIKGTVVSEAEMDAGAIPEHVAETDIPDLLQILVDFSVTPATQTEFLSIFERLGGLRIWLPLISTANAQVRRMTLRLLRTYIVIKCDSYPNANPKPSLSAVDVRMILDSLHVAEFPLQMGSFNELVSLVLGIEYGDPTADPFALVSHDHAEMLADNILLTSSIRHPNMVVPMLELIQKCHLHVRWVGLECFKLLLSDDNVEGALNRRVFLACYATQGYAPYPVEVFFASFVTDAPQLPASDNSFAEAFSSVSTTGIVLS
;
A
#
# COMPACT_ATOMS: atom_id res chain seq x y z
N MET A 1 19.61 -15.89 -34.36
CA MET A 1 21.03 -16.15 -34.00
C MET A 1 21.56 -15.13 -32.99
N MET A 2 21.34 -13.83 -33.21
CA MET A 2 21.77 -12.79 -32.27
C MET A 2 20.95 -12.72 -30.97
N SER A 3 19.64 -12.96 -31.06
CA SER A 3 18.77 -13.18 -29.89
C SER A 3 19.26 -14.34 -29.01
N LEU A 4 19.67 -15.45 -29.66
CA LEU A 4 20.27 -16.61 -28.98
C LEU A 4 21.61 -16.26 -28.32
N LEU A 5 22.46 -15.45 -28.97
CA LEU A 5 23.73 -14.96 -28.40
C LEU A 5 23.52 -14.05 -27.19
N LEU A 6 22.51 -13.17 -27.21
CA LEU A 6 22.13 -12.36 -26.05
C LEU A 6 21.51 -13.20 -24.93
N GLY A 7 20.81 -14.27 -25.28
CA GLY A 7 20.27 -15.25 -24.34
C GLY A 7 21.36 -16.09 -23.64
N SER A 8 22.48 -16.35 -24.31
CA SER A 8 23.60 -17.14 -23.79
C SER A 8 24.76 -16.31 -23.23
N LEU A 9 24.68 -14.97 -23.30
CA LEU A 9 25.75 -14.09 -22.85
C LEU A 9 25.90 -14.16 -21.33
N PRO A 10 27.09 -14.48 -20.79
CA PRO A 10 27.31 -14.42 -19.35
C PRO A 10 27.19 -12.96 -18.88
N PRO A 11 26.60 -12.70 -17.70
CA PRO A 11 26.32 -11.35 -17.22
C PRO A 11 27.58 -10.49 -17.05
N ALA A 12 28.74 -11.11 -16.82
CA ALA A 12 30.03 -10.43 -16.73
C ALA A 12 30.45 -9.69 -18.02
N TYR A 13 29.89 -10.07 -19.17
CA TYR A 13 30.26 -9.49 -20.47
C TYR A 13 29.33 -8.37 -20.93
N LEU A 14 28.27 -8.04 -20.17
CA LEU A 14 27.45 -6.87 -20.47
C LEU A 14 28.18 -5.59 -20.05
N THR A 15 29.01 -5.05 -20.95
CA THR A 15 29.73 -3.78 -20.78
C THR A 15 28.98 -2.61 -21.43
N ALA A 16 29.35 -1.38 -21.09
CA ALA A 16 28.76 -0.18 -21.69
C ALA A 16 29.02 -0.10 -23.21
N GLU A 17 30.18 -0.57 -23.66
CA GLU A 17 30.53 -0.64 -25.08
C GLU A 17 29.69 -1.68 -25.82
N LEU A 18 29.46 -2.85 -25.20
CA LEU A 18 28.59 -3.87 -25.76
C LEU A 18 27.14 -3.37 -25.85
N LEU A 19 26.65 -2.71 -24.80
CA LEU A 19 25.33 -2.07 -24.81
C LEU A 19 25.23 -1.04 -25.95
N SER A 20 26.21 -0.14 -26.09
CA SER A 20 26.24 0.83 -27.19
C SER A 20 26.32 0.17 -28.57
N SER A 21 27.02 -0.96 -28.69
CA SER A 21 27.12 -1.73 -29.93
C SER A 21 25.80 -2.39 -30.29
N ILE A 22 25.10 -2.98 -29.32
CA ILE A 22 23.75 -3.52 -29.49
C ILE A 22 22.78 -2.42 -29.92
N GLU A 23 22.92 -1.21 -29.36
CA GLU A 23 22.08 -0.06 -29.72
C GLU A 23 22.32 0.44 -31.15
N ARG A 24 23.58 0.64 -31.53
CA ARG A 24 23.93 1.02 -32.91
C ARG A 24 23.44 -0.02 -33.90
N LEU A 25 23.53 -1.29 -33.53
CA LEU A 25 23.01 -2.37 -34.33
C LEU A 25 21.48 -2.32 -34.42
N CYS A 26 20.76 -2.14 -33.32
CA CYS A 26 19.31 -1.91 -33.32
C CYS A 26 18.89 -0.74 -34.23
N SER A 27 19.68 0.34 -34.26
CA SER A 27 19.49 1.45 -35.18
C SER A 27 19.79 1.07 -36.64
N ALA A 28 20.82 0.27 -36.89
CA ALA A 28 21.16 -0.19 -38.23
C ALA A 28 20.11 -1.14 -38.82
N VAL A 29 19.48 -1.98 -37.98
CA VAL A 29 18.39 -2.88 -38.38
C VAL A 29 17.00 -2.26 -38.18
N SER A 30 16.88 -0.95 -37.96
CA SER A 30 15.59 -0.32 -37.65
C SER A 30 14.57 -0.40 -38.80
N SER A 31 15.04 -0.62 -40.02
CA SER A 31 14.19 -0.88 -41.20
C SER A 31 13.43 -2.20 -41.09
N ASP A 32 14.00 -3.20 -40.37
CA ASP A 32 13.33 -4.44 -40.02
C ASP A 32 12.78 -4.35 -38.59
N ARG A 33 11.50 -3.95 -38.51
CA ARG A 33 10.80 -3.78 -37.25
C ARG A 33 10.75 -5.07 -36.42
N PHE A 34 10.73 -6.24 -37.05
CA PHE A 34 10.65 -7.52 -36.34
C PHE A 34 11.96 -7.81 -35.61
N ILE A 35 13.09 -7.72 -36.33
CA ILE A 35 14.42 -7.99 -35.77
C ILE A 35 14.78 -6.95 -34.71
N SER A 36 14.54 -5.67 -34.98
CA SER A 36 14.80 -4.61 -34.00
C SER A 36 14.00 -4.81 -32.70
N ASP A 37 12.74 -5.23 -32.81
CA ASP A 37 11.89 -5.52 -31.65
C ASP A 37 12.35 -6.75 -30.87
N GLU A 38 12.83 -7.78 -31.56
CA GLU A 38 13.36 -9.00 -30.94
C GLU A 38 14.65 -8.70 -30.16
N ILE A 39 15.58 -7.93 -30.73
CA ILE A 39 16.83 -7.55 -30.03
C ILE A 39 16.52 -6.74 -28.76
N HIS A 40 15.63 -5.74 -28.85
CA HIS A 40 15.20 -4.97 -27.69
C HIS A 40 14.51 -5.86 -26.65
N ARG A 41 13.70 -6.84 -27.08
CA ARG A 41 13.03 -7.80 -26.21
C ARG A 41 14.03 -8.60 -25.39
N TYR A 42 15.03 -9.20 -26.03
CA TYR A 42 16.04 -9.99 -25.33
C TYR A 42 16.94 -9.14 -24.44
N LEU A 43 17.28 -7.91 -24.83
CA LEU A 43 18.08 -7.02 -24.00
C LEU A 43 17.32 -6.52 -22.76
N LEU A 44 16.10 -6.00 -22.95
CA LEU A 44 15.33 -5.37 -21.87
C LEU A 44 14.75 -6.40 -20.91
N TYR A 45 14.38 -7.59 -21.40
CA TYR A 45 13.62 -8.57 -20.61
C TYR A 45 14.46 -9.76 -20.13
N ASN A 46 15.72 -9.88 -20.53
CA ASN A 46 16.64 -10.85 -19.92
C ASN A 46 17.25 -10.24 -18.65
N PHE A 47 16.50 -10.22 -17.55
CA PHE A 47 16.97 -9.65 -16.29
C PHE A 47 18.21 -10.37 -15.75
N ARG A 48 18.40 -11.66 -16.04
CA ARG A 48 19.63 -12.39 -15.69
C ARG A 48 20.88 -11.75 -16.32
N LEU A 49 20.73 -11.15 -17.50
CA LEU A 49 21.82 -10.51 -18.22
C LEU A 49 22.28 -9.21 -17.57
N TRP A 50 21.34 -8.32 -17.23
CA TRP A 50 21.69 -6.94 -16.85
C TRP A 50 21.48 -6.61 -15.37
N VAL A 51 20.74 -7.40 -14.59
CA VAL A 51 20.65 -7.21 -13.14
C VAL A 51 22.02 -7.30 -12.46
N PRO A 52 22.95 -8.20 -12.85
CA PRO A 52 24.29 -8.20 -12.26
C PRO A 52 25.21 -7.06 -12.77
N ALA A 53 24.84 -6.41 -13.88
CA ALA A 53 25.67 -5.39 -14.54
C ALA A 53 25.81 -4.10 -13.71
N SER A 54 26.77 -3.24 -14.09
CA SER A 54 27.02 -1.98 -13.39
C SER A 54 25.78 -1.07 -13.31
N LEU A 55 25.71 -0.21 -12.28
CA LEU A 55 24.58 0.70 -12.05
C LEU A 55 24.26 1.58 -13.28
N LYS A 56 25.29 2.04 -14.00
CA LYS A 56 25.10 2.84 -15.23
C LYS A 56 24.35 2.07 -16.32
N ILE A 57 24.65 0.78 -16.48
CA ILE A 57 24.01 -0.10 -17.47
C ILE A 57 22.58 -0.40 -17.05
N GLN A 58 22.37 -0.71 -15.76
CA GLN A 58 21.03 -0.91 -15.19
C GLN A 58 20.14 0.33 -15.44
N ASN A 59 20.65 1.54 -15.18
CA ASN A 59 19.90 2.79 -15.40
C ASN A 59 19.51 2.97 -16.86
N SER A 60 20.47 2.80 -17.77
CA SER A 60 20.21 2.91 -19.20
C SER A 60 19.13 1.92 -19.67
N ILE A 61 19.18 0.68 -19.17
CA ILE A 61 18.19 -0.35 -19.51
C ILE A 61 16.82 -0.03 -18.89
N PHE A 62 16.76 0.41 -17.64
CA PHE A 62 15.49 0.81 -17.03
C PHE A 62 14.87 2.03 -17.73
N ASP A 63 15.65 3.03 -18.12
CA ASP A 63 15.13 4.20 -18.85
C ASP A 63 14.51 3.76 -20.19
N LYS A 64 15.17 2.82 -20.87
CA LYS A 64 14.66 2.23 -22.12
C LYS A 64 13.44 1.35 -21.89
N LEU A 65 13.42 0.57 -20.81
CA LEU A 65 12.27 -0.23 -20.40
C LEU A 65 11.06 0.67 -20.14
N HIS A 66 11.24 1.75 -19.40
CA HIS A 66 10.18 2.73 -19.10
C HIS A 66 9.67 3.39 -20.37
N VAL A 67 10.55 3.78 -21.31
CA VAL A 67 10.15 4.32 -22.62
C VAL A 67 9.44 3.26 -23.46
N ALA A 68 9.91 2.02 -23.45
CA ALA A 68 9.32 0.93 -24.23
C ALA A 68 7.92 0.59 -23.74
N ILE A 69 7.73 0.46 -22.42
CA ILE A 69 6.42 0.26 -21.80
C ILE A 69 5.48 1.40 -22.21
N LYS A 70 5.91 2.66 -22.01
CA LYS A 70 5.12 3.85 -22.37
C LYS A 70 4.75 3.94 -23.86
N LYS A 71 5.59 3.43 -24.78
CA LYS A 71 5.38 3.50 -26.24
C LYS A 71 4.64 2.29 -26.83
N LYS A 72 4.77 1.10 -26.24
CA LYS A 72 4.31 -0.19 -26.81
C LYS A 72 3.21 -0.88 -26.01
N PHE A 73 2.48 -0.14 -25.17
CA PHE A 73 1.42 -0.59 -24.28
C PHE A 73 0.31 -1.49 -24.89
N VAL A 74 0.31 -1.73 -26.21
CA VAL A 74 -0.72 -2.48 -26.95
C VAL A 74 -0.26 -3.89 -27.40
N SER A 75 0.99 -4.32 -27.15
CA SER A 75 1.39 -5.73 -27.39
C SER A 75 1.56 -6.50 -26.07
N SER A 76 0.53 -7.23 -25.70
CA SER A 76 0.17 -7.79 -24.39
C SER A 76 1.06 -8.84 -23.72
N SER A 77 2.31 -9.11 -24.14
CA SER A 77 2.92 -10.41 -23.74
C SER A 77 4.25 -10.46 -22.99
N VAL A 78 5.00 -9.37 -22.71
CA VAL A 78 6.43 -9.61 -22.38
C VAL A 78 6.93 -9.22 -20.99
N VAL A 79 6.33 -8.26 -20.28
CA VAL A 79 6.68 -7.99 -18.86
C VAL A 79 5.40 -7.86 -18.07
N SER A 80 5.18 -8.81 -17.16
CA SER A 80 4.04 -8.80 -16.25
C SER A 80 4.46 -8.25 -14.89
N ILE A 81 3.49 -7.70 -14.15
CA ILE A 81 3.67 -7.36 -12.73
C ILE A 81 4.23 -8.56 -11.96
N ARG A 82 3.74 -9.77 -12.23
CA ARG A 82 4.24 -11.01 -11.61
C ARG A 82 5.75 -11.19 -11.81
N TYR A 83 6.25 -10.96 -13.02
CA TYR A 83 7.68 -11.10 -13.29
C TYR A 83 8.53 -10.04 -12.56
N MET A 84 8.06 -8.79 -12.50
CA MET A 84 8.72 -7.73 -11.73
C MET A 84 8.73 -8.04 -10.23
N LEU A 85 7.64 -8.61 -9.70
CA LEU A 85 7.55 -9.04 -8.31
C LEU A 85 8.50 -10.19 -7.99
N ARG A 86 8.61 -11.22 -8.85
CA ARG A 86 9.61 -12.30 -8.69
C ARG A 86 11.03 -11.76 -8.63
N LEU A 87 11.34 -10.77 -9.46
CA LEU A 87 12.66 -10.13 -9.46
C LEU A 87 12.91 -9.36 -8.17
N LEU A 88 11.90 -8.65 -7.68
CA LEU A 88 11.95 -7.98 -6.41
C LEU A 88 12.24 -9.02 -5.30
N SER A 89 11.43 -10.07 -5.15
CA SER A 89 11.65 -11.10 -4.12
C SER A 89 13.04 -11.76 -4.21
N THR A 90 13.50 -12.13 -5.41
CA THR A 90 14.78 -12.87 -5.60
C THR A 90 16.03 -12.00 -5.42
N GLN A 91 16.02 -10.77 -5.94
CA GLN A 91 17.18 -9.86 -5.86
C GLN A 91 17.21 -9.09 -4.53
N TYR A 92 16.06 -8.91 -3.88
CA TYR A 92 15.97 -8.30 -2.57
C TYR A 92 16.48 -9.25 -1.48
N GLN A 93 16.06 -10.53 -1.49
CA GLN A 93 16.47 -11.52 -0.49
C GLN A 93 17.98 -11.83 -0.52
N SER A 94 18.60 -11.82 -1.70
CA SER A 94 20.05 -12.05 -1.83
C SER A 94 20.90 -10.90 -1.24
N SER A 95 20.30 -9.74 -0.95
CA SER A 95 20.97 -8.57 -0.35
C SER A 95 20.83 -8.46 1.18
N ILE A 96 20.05 -9.33 1.81
CA ILE A 96 19.85 -9.37 3.28
C ILE A 96 21.04 -10.08 3.98
N LEU A 97 21.93 -10.74 3.23
CA LEU A 97 23.21 -11.19 3.76
C LEU A 97 24.07 -9.97 4.13
N PRO A 98 24.59 -9.89 5.36
CA PRO A 98 25.31 -8.71 5.85
C PRO A 98 26.48 -8.38 4.91
N PRO A 99 26.77 -7.08 4.71
CA PRO A 99 27.87 -6.67 3.85
C PRO A 99 29.15 -7.25 4.44
N THR A 100 29.76 -8.21 3.74
CA THR A 100 31.17 -8.52 3.97
C THR A 100 31.94 -7.21 3.83
N ALA A 101 32.57 -6.80 4.92
CA ALA A 101 33.23 -5.52 5.08
C ALA A 101 34.09 -5.18 3.84
N GLY A 102 33.72 -4.12 3.12
CA GLY A 102 34.53 -3.60 2.01
C GLY A 102 33.77 -3.15 0.76
N THR A 103 32.46 -3.40 0.61
CA THR A 103 31.69 -2.89 -0.54
C THR A 103 30.42 -2.19 -0.08
N GLY A 104 30.20 -0.95 -0.52
CA GLY A 104 29.04 -0.10 -0.18
C GLY A 104 27.71 -0.62 -0.75
N GLY A 105 27.31 -1.82 -0.37
CA GLY A 105 26.22 -2.61 -0.97
C GLY A 105 24.80 -2.14 -0.66
N GLY A 106 24.59 -1.36 0.40
CA GLY A 106 23.24 -0.91 0.79
C GLY A 106 22.56 0.03 -0.22
N GLY A 107 23.32 0.82 -0.99
CA GLY A 107 22.76 1.77 -1.96
C GLY A 107 22.26 1.12 -3.25
N ARG A 108 22.85 -0.02 -3.66
CA ARG A 108 22.53 -0.67 -4.94
C ARG A 108 21.20 -1.43 -4.90
N SER A 109 20.91 -2.09 -3.77
CA SER A 109 19.63 -2.79 -3.56
C SER A 109 18.47 -1.79 -3.46
N SER A 110 18.64 -0.71 -2.69
CA SER A 110 17.65 0.38 -2.58
C SER A 110 17.35 1.04 -3.93
N HIS A 111 18.38 1.32 -4.74
CA HIS A 111 18.19 1.86 -6.08
C HIS A 111 17.42 0.90 -7.00
N MET A 112 17.81 -0.37 -7.04
CA MET A 112 17.13 -1.39 -7.86
C MET A 112 15.65 -1.51 -7.47
N ARG A 113 15.37 -1.57 -6.16
CA ARG A 113 14.02 -1.57 -5.59
C ARG A 113 13.20 -0.38 -6.10
N GLY A 114 13.74 0.84 -6.01
CA GLY A 114 13.07 2.04 -6.51
C GLY A 114 12.73 1.97 -8.01
N ARG A 115 13.65 1.47 -8.86
CA ARG A 115 13.39 1.32 -10.30
C ARG A 115 12.35 0.26 -10.62
N ILE A 116 12.31 -0.84 -9.86
CA ILE A 116 11.29 -1.88 -10.00
C ILE A 116 9.92 -1.33 -9.60
N LEU A 117 9.81 -0.67 -8.44
CA LEU A 117 8.56 -0.05 -7.98
C LEU A 117 8.02 0.98 -8.98
N GLU A 118 8.89 1.81 -9.56
CA GLU A 118 8.49 2.75 -10.60
C GLU A 118 8.00 2.04 -11.87
N THR A 119 8.60 0.91 -12.23
CA THR A 119 8.13 0.10 -13.36
C THR A 119 6.75 -0.48 -13.07
N ILE A 120 6.50 -0.99 -11.86
CA ILE A 120 5.19 -1.48 -11.43
C ILE A 120 4.16 -0.35 -11.47
N ARG A 121 4.50 0.85 -10.97
CA ARG A 121 3.65 2.04 -11.04
C ARG A 121 3.28 2.38 -12.48
N ILE A 122 4.24 2.36 -13.41
CA ILE A 122 3.96 2.58 -14.84
C ILE A 122 2.99 1.52 -15.37
N LEU A 123 3.21 0.24 -15.06
CA LEU A 123 2.36 -0.88 -15.52
C LEU A 123 0.93 -0.84 -14.99
N LEU A 124 0.69 -0.16 -13.87
CA LEU A 124 -0.65 -0.01 -13.29
C LEU A 124 -1.51 1.02 -14.04
N TYR A 125 -0.93 1.91 -14.85
CA TYR A 125 -1.72 2.82 -15.68
C TYR A 125 -2.43 2.08 -16.81
N ASP A 126 -3.65 2.51 -17.12
CA ASP A 126 -4.42 2.03 -18.26
C ASP A 126 -3.73 2.44 -19.59
N PRO A 127 -3.38 1.48 -20.46
CA PRO A 127 -2.81 1.72 -21.78
C PRO A 127 -3.53 2.79 -22.61
N GLU A 128 -4.86 2.73 -22.64
CA GLU A 128 -5.67 3.59 -23.50
C GLU A 128 -5.73 5.01 -22.96
N SER A 129 -5.96 5.15 -21.66
CA SER A 129 -5.96 6.44 -20.97
C SER A 129 -4.59 7.10 -21.03
N TRP A 130 -3.51 6.33 -20.93
CA TRP A 130 -2.14 6.83 -21.09
C TRP A 130 -1.87 7.34 -22.51
N ALA A 131 -2.31 6.59 -23.54
CA ALA A 131 -2.17 6.99 -24.93
C ALA A 131 -2.96 8.28 -25.25
N LYS A 132 -4.18 8.40 -24.72
CA LYS A 132 -5.03 9.60 -24.83
C LYS A 132 -4.42 10.81 -24.11
N ALA A 133 -3.87 10.62 -22.91
CA ALA A 133 -3.19 11.70 -22.18
C ALA A 133 -1.96 12.23 -22.94
N GLN A 134 -1.20 11.35 -23.61
CA GLN A 134 -0.05 11.76 -24.43
C GLN A 134 -0.45 12.47 -25.72
N SER A 135 -1.52 12.03 -26.40
CA SER A 135 -1.98 12.71 -27.61
C SER A 135 -2.52 14.10 -27.29
N GLN A 136 -3.27 14.26 -26.19
CA GLN A 136 -3.77 15.56 -25.75
C GLN A 136 -2.67 16.53 -25.33
N ARG A 137 -1.55 16.06 -24.74
CA ARG A 137 -0.38 16.92 -24.45
C ARG A 137 0.20 17.57 -25.70
N LYS A 138 0.14 16.89 -26.86
CA LYS A 138 0.54 17.47 -28.16
C LYS A 138 -0.46 18.50 -28.67
N TYR A 139 -1.74 18.36 -28.36
CA TYR A 139 -2.79 19.32 -28.73
C TYR A 139 -2.95 20.49 -27.75
N GLN A 140 -2.54 20.34 -26.48
CA GLN A 140 -2.57 21.41 -25.48
C GLN A 140 -1.63 22.57 -25.83
N LEU A 141 -0.55 22.31 -26.56
CA LEU A 141 0.30 23.36 -27.15
C LEU A 141 -0.46 24.23 -28.17
N ASN A 142 -1.53 23.71 -28.80
CA ASN A 142 -2.39 24.46 -29.72
C ASN A 142 -3.61 25.10 -29.02
N SER A 143 -4.05 24.59 -27.86
CA SER A 143 -5.26 25.07 -27.17
C SER A 143 -5.05 26.22 -26.19
N ILE A 144 -3.79 26.60 -25.90
CA ILE A 144 -3.46 27.79 -25.09
C ILE A 144 -3.99 29.09 -25.75
N ILE A 145 -4.34 29.06 -27.04
CA ILE A 145 -4.87 30.20 -27.79
C ILE A 145 -6.37 30.47 -27.53
N MET A 146 -7.14 29.51 -26.97
CA MET A 146 -8.62 29.60 -26.94
C MET A 146 -9.29 29.50 -25.56
N GLY A 147 -8.55 29.63 -24.45
CA GLY A 147 -9.15 29.92 -23.13
C GLY A 147 -10.21 28.94 -22.61
N VAL A 148 -10.19 27.66 -23.03
CA VAL A 148 -11.10 26.64 -22.52
C VAL A 148 -10.45 25.94 -21.33
N SER A 149 -11.09 26.02 -20.16
CA SER A 149 -10.70 25.27 -18.96
C SER A 149 -10.75 23.77 -19.24
N ASN A 150 -9.59 23.12 -19.34
CA ASN A 150 -9.52 21.68 -19.54
C ASN A 150 -10.07 20.96 -18.29
N SER A 151 -11.07 20.11 -18.53
CA SER A 151 -11.51 19.04 -17.63
C SER A 151 -10.31 18.29 -17.07
N VAL A 152 -10.33 17.96 -15.78
CA VAL A 152 -9.32 17.13 -15.11
C VAL A 152 -9.10 15.86 -15.94
N ASN A 153 -7.90 15.71 -16.51
CA ASN A 153 -7.53 14.55 -17.32
C ASN A 153 -7.43 13.32 -16.39
N SER A 154 -8.48 12.50 -16.35
CA SER A 154 -8.46 11.21 -15.66
C SER A 154 -7.40 10.33 -16.32
N MET A 155 -6.30 10.06 -15.60
CA MET A 155 -5.36 9.02 -16.01
C MET A 155 -5.92 7.71 -15.47
N GLY A 156 -6.22 6.78 -16.37
CA GLY A 156 -6.85 5.54 -15.96
C GLY A 156 -5.89 4.57 -15.27
N VAL A 157 -6.41 3.70 -14.41
CA VAL A 157 -5.71 2.60 -13.72
C VAL A 157 -6.19 1.27 -14.28
N SER A 158 -5.28 0.45 -14.80
CA SER A 158 -5.62 -0.86 -15.36
C SER A 158 -6.15 -1.81 -14.27
N PHE A 159 -7.41 -2.23 -14.41
CA PHE A 159 -8.05 -3.20 -13.50
C PHE A 159 -7.28 -4.52 -13.44
N ASP A 160 -6.85 -5.08 -14.57
CA ASP A 160 -6.14 -6.36 -14.60
C ASP A 160 -4.76 -6.27 -13.95
N ALA A 161 -4.06 -5.16 -14.18
CA ALA A 161 -2.77 -4.90 -13.55
C ALA A 161 -2.92 -4.76 -12.02
N ALA A 162 -3.88 -3.95 -11.58
CA ALA A 162 -4.18 -3.74 -10.16
C ALA A 162 -4.63 -5.04 -9.48
N ARG A 163 -5.55 -5.79 -10.09
CA ARG A 163 -5.98 -7.11 -9.61
C ARG A 163 -4.80 -8.06 -9.46
N THR A 164 -3.91 -8.10 -10.45
CA THR A 164 -2.73 -8.96 -10.42
C THR A 164 -1.82 -8.60 -9.26
N LEU A 165 -1.55 -7.31 -9.04
CA LEU A 165 -0.73 -6.84 -7.92
C LEU A 165 -1.36 -7.20 -6.57
N ILE A 166 -2.65 -6.90 -6.39
CA ILE A 166 -3.37 -7.13 -5.14
C ILE A 166 -3.41 -8.63 -4.79
N TYR A 167 -3.73 -9.48 -5.77
CA TYR A 167 -3.79 -10.91 -5.53
C TYR A 167 -2.41 -11.52 -5.26
N SER A 168 -1.34 -10.97 -5.85
CA SER A 168 0.03 -11.40 -5.53
C SER A 168 0.40 -11.08 -4.07
N MET A 169 -0.03 -9.93 -3.53
CA MET A 169 0.13 -9.62 -2.11
C MET A 169 -0.70 -10.55 -1.22
N LEU A 170 -1.90 -10.93 -1.64
CA LEU A 170 -2.81 -11.80 -0.87
C LEU A 170 -2.51 -13.29 -1.00
N GLY A 171 -1.59 -13.68 -1.88
CA GLY A 171 -1.35 -15.09 -2.21
C GLY A 171 -2.51 -15.76 -2.95
N LYS A 172 -3.38 -14.99 -3.61
CA LYS A 172 -4.51 -15.49 -4.40
C LYS A 172 -4.08 -15.78 -5.84
N ALA A 173 -4.59 -16.85 -6.43
CA ALA A 173 -4.34 -17.18 -7.83
C ALA A 173 -4.90 -16.08 -8.75
N THR A 174 -4.08 -15.65 -9.71
CA THR A 174 -4.46 -14.66 -10.74
C THR A 174 -4.70 -15.38 -12.06
N PHE A 175 -5.97 -15.54 -12.44
CA PHE A 175 -6.32 -16.09 -13.75
C PHE A 175 -5.93 -15.07 -14.85
N PRO A 176 -5.08 -15.43 -15.82
CA PRO A 176 -4.64 -14.52 -16.88
C PRO A 176 -5.73 -14.19 -17.90
N GLN A 177 -6.90 -14.84 -17.84
CA GLN A 177 -7.99 -14.59 -18.77
C GLN A 177 -9.26 -14.21 -18.00
N GLY A 178 -9.88 -13.12 -18.44
CA GLY A 178 -11.15 -12.63 -17.93
C GLY A 178 -12.27 -13.65 -18.09
N ASN A 179 -13.24 -13.55 -17.17
CA ASN A 179 -14.48 -14.31 -17.05
C ASN A 179 -14.33 -15.77 -16.61
N ILE A 180 -14.65 -16.01 -15.33
CA ILE A 180 -15.21 -17.30 -14.90
C ILE A 180 -16.67 -17.01 -14.61
N ASP A 181 -17.49 -17.37 -15.58
CA ASP A 181 -18.93 -17.55 -15.42
C ASP A 181 -19.14 -18.80 -14.55
N ASP A 182 -20.00 -18.71 -13.53
CA ASP A 182 -20.14 -19.66 -12.42
C ASP A 182 -20.76 -21.03 -12.79
N THR A 183 -20.71 -21.47 -14.06
CA THR A 183 -21.59 -22.56 -14.54
C THR A 183 -20.92 -23.77 -15.20
N ILE A 184 -19.59 -23.89 -15.31
CA ILE A 184 -19.01 -25.04 -16.03
C ILE A 184 -18.08 -25.90 -15.16
N LYS A 185 -18.61 -27.08 -14.82
CA LYS A 185 -17.86 -28.25 -14.31
C LYS A 185 -16.81 -28.68 -15.33
N GLY A 186 -15.54 -28.69 -14.90
CA GLY A 186 -14.46 -29.56 -15.36
C GLY A 186 -14.07 -29.48 -16.85
N THR A 187 -12.93 -28.82 -17.13
CA THR A 187 -12.15 -29.14 -18.34
C THR A 187 -10.66 -28.84 -18.16
N VAL A 188 -9.90 -29.94 -18.12
CA VAL A 188 -8.52 -30.18 -18.58
C VAL A 188 -7.65 -28.95 -18.86
N VAL A 189 -6.70 -28.71 -17.95
CA VAL A 189 -5.55 -27.82 -18.13
C VAL A 189 -4.60 -28.46 -19.15
N SER A 190 -4.19 -27.69 -20.17
CA SER A 190 -3.21 -28.14 -21.17
C SER A 190 -1.82 -28.22 -20.54
N GLU A 191 -1.07 -29.30 -20.78
CA GLU A 191 0.29 -29.52 -20.22
C GLU A 191 1.28 -28.40 -20.54
N ALA A 192 1.03 -27.58 -21.57
CA ALA A 192 1.84 -26.39 -21.89
C ALA A 192 1.67 -25.23 -20.89
N GLU A 193 0.65 -25.26 -20.03
CA GLU A 193 0.41 -24.27 -18.96
C GLU A 193 0.98 -24.70 -17.61
N MET A 194 1.38 -25.98 -17.45
CA MET A 194 2.00 -26.48 -16.22
C MET A 194 3.42 -25.96 -16.00
N ASP A 195 4.13 -25.55 -17.06
CA ASP A 195 5.48 -24.97 -16.96
C ASP A 195 5.48 -23.45 -16.74
N ALA A 196 4.31 -22.80 -16.85
CA ALA A 196 4.10 -21.38 -16.58
C ALA A 196 3.44 -21.13 -15.21
N GLY A 197 3.77 -21.96 -14.22
CA GLY A 197 3.67 -21.63 -12.80
C GLY A 197 2.32 -21.11 -12.34
N ALA A 198 1.33 -21.99 -12.22
CA ALA A 198 0.28 -21.88 -11.21
C ALA A 198 0.85 -22.12 -9.78
N ILE A 199 2.00 -21.52 -9.50
CA ILE A 199 2.55 -21.41 -8.16
C ILE A 199 1.83 -20.21 -7.54
N PRO A 200 1.22 -20.31 -6.36
CA PRO A 200 0.73 -19.15 -5.65
C PRO A 200 1.93 -18.23 -5.37
N GLU A 201 2.13 -17.23 -6.22
CA GLU A 201 3.26 -16.30 -6.11
C GLU A 201 2.94 -15.26 -5.06
N HIS A 202 2.91 -15.71 -3.82
CA HIS A 202 2.86 -14.81 -2.69
C HIS A 202 4.16 -14.00 -2.64
N VAL A 203 4.04 -12.69 -2.67
CA VAL A 203 5.16 -11.78 -2.47
C VAL A 203 5.62 -11.88 -1.02
N ALA A 204 6.91 -11.73 -0.74
CA ALA A 204 7.40 -11.74 0.62
C ALA A 204 6.79 -10.58 1.42
N GLU A 205 6.44 -10.82 2.69
CA GLU A 205 5.80 -9.80 3.54
C GLU A 205 6.64 -8.53 3.69
N THR A 206 7.97 -8.61 3.54
CA THR A 206 8.89 -7.47 3.57
C THR A 206 8.67 -6.47 2.44
N ASP A 207 8.09 -6.92 1.34
CA ASP A 207 7.95 -6.13 0.11
C ASP A 207 6.55 -5.53 -0.02
N ILE A 208 5.55 -6.17 0.62
CA ILE A 208 4.15 -5.74 0.64
C ILE A 208 3.98 -4.25 1.06
N PRO A 209 4.71 -3.70 2.04
CA PRO A 209 4.56 -2.30 2.43
C PRO A 209 4.78 -1.28 1.30
N ASP A 210 5.76 -1.51 0.42
CA ASP A 210 5.99 -0.62 -0.73
C ASP A 210 4.85 -0.71 -1.74
N LEU A 211 4.36 -1.93 -1.96
CA LEU A 211 3.29 -2.19 -2.91
C LEU A 211 1.99 -1.54 -2.41
N LEU A 212 1.72 -1.61 -1.11
CA LEU A 212 0.63 -0.88 -0.46
C LEU A 212 0.83 0.64 -0.59
N GLN A 213 2.06 1.15 -0.46
CA GLN A 213 2.32 2.59 -0.67
C GLN A 213 1.95 3.04 -2.09
N ILE A 214 2.29 2.24 -3.11
CA ILE A 214 1.88 2.54 -4.50
C ILE A 214 0.34 2.64 -4.59
N LEU A 215 -0.38 1.71 -3.97
CA LEU A 215 -1.85 1.72 -3.97
C LEU A 215 -2.41 2.94 -3.22
N VAL A 216 -1.80 3.33 -2.10
CA VAL A 216 -2.16 4.55 -1.37
C VAL A 216 -1.95 5.77 -2.27
N ASP A 217 -0.80 5.89 -2.94
CA ASP A 217 -0.51 7.00 -3.86
C ASP A 217 -1.57 7.11 -4.96
N PHE A 218 -1.98 5.99 -5.57
CA PHE A 218 -3.05 5.96 -6.57
C PHE A 218 -4.42 6.38 -6.02
N SER A 219 -4.69 6.05 -4.75
CA SER A 219 -5.97 6.37 -4.10
C SER A 219 -6.10 7.86 -3.75
N VAL A 220 -5.01 8.54 -3.40
CA VAL A 220 -5.01 9.97 -3.08
C VAL A 220 -4.79 10.87 -4.29
N THR A 221 -4.23 10.34 -5.38
CA THR A 221 -3.95 11.13 -6.58
C THR A 221 -5.27 11.46 -7.31
N PRO A 222 -5.64 12.75 -7.47
CA PRO A 222 -6.94 13.14 -8.04
C PRO A 222 -7.22 12.57 -9.44
N ALA A 223 -6.17 12.36 -10.23
CA ALA A 223 -6.29 11.86 -11.59
C ALA A 223 -6.67 10.37 -11.67
N THR A 224 -6.42 9.59 -10.61
CA THR A 224 -6.60 8.12 -10.59
C THR A 224 -7.59 7.65 -9.52
N GLN A 225 -7.91 8.53 -8.56
CA GLN A 225 -8.73 8.24 -7.38
C GLN A 225 -10.06 7.54 -7.72
N THR A 226 -10.86 8.10 -8.63
CA THR A 226 -12.19 7.55 -8.98
C THR A 226 -12.12 6.13 -9.52
N GLU A 227 -11.16 5.85 -10.40
CA GLU A 227 -11.00 4.51 -10.96
C GLU A 227 -10.44 3.54 -9.92
N PHE A 228 -9.52 4.00 -9.08
CA PHE A 228 -9.00 3.18 -8.00
C PHE A 228 -10.11 2.76 -7.01
N LEU A 229 -11.04 3.66 -6.66
CA LEU A 229 -12.23 3.33 -5.87
C LEU A 229 -13.08 2.26 -6.54
N SER A 230 -13.32 2.37 -7.86
CA SER A 230 -14.09 1.39 -8.62
C SER A 230 -13.41 0.01 -8.62
N ILE A 231 -12.09 -0.04 -8.81
CA ILE A 231 -11.31 -1.29 -8.73
C ILE A 231 -11.46 -1.91 -7.34
N PHE A 232 -11.34 -1.10 -6.30
CA PHE A 232 -11.46 -1.55 -4.91
C PHE A 232 -12.83 -2.19 -4.64
N GLU A 233 -13.92 -1.57 -5.10
CA GLU A 233 -15.27 -2.12 -4.96
C GLU A 233 -15.45 -3.42 -5.75
N ARG A 234 -14.96 -3.47 -6.99
CA ARG A 234 -15.05 -4.66 -7.86
C ARG A 234 -14.29 -5.87 -7.31
N LEU A 235 -13.20 -5.67 -6.59
CA LEU A 235 -12.39 -6.74 -6.01
C LEU A 235 -12.92 -7.26 -4.66
N GLY A 236 -14.06 -6.76 -4.18
CA GLY A 236 -14.68 -7.20 -2.93
C GLY A 236 -14.62 -6.17 -1.80
N GLY A 237 -14.29 -4.91 -2.12
CA GLY A 237 -14.34 -3.81 -1.17
C GLY A 237 -13.40 -4.03 0.00
N LEU A 238 -13.89 -3.78 1.22
CA LEU A 238 -13.11 -3.92 2.45
C LEU A 238 -12.64 -5.36 2.70
N ARG A 239 -13.43 -6.36 2.31
CA ARG A 239 -13.23 -7.77 2.69
C ARG A 239 -11.94 -8.36 2.14
N ILE A 240 -11.52 -7.91 0.97
CA ILE A 240 -10.32 -8.44 0.32
C ILE A 240 -9.04 -8.11 1.10
N TRP A 241 -9.05 -7.07 1.94
CA TRP A 241 -7.89 -6.58 2.68
C TRP A 241 -7.75 -7.15 4.08
N LEU A 242 -8.81 -7.72 4.65
CA LEU A 242 -8.81 -8.29 6.00
C LEU A 242 -7.66 -9.28 6.25
N PRO A 243 -7.29 -10.17 5.30
CA PRO A 243 -6.17 -11.09 5.49
C PRO A 243 -4.82 -10.38 5.72
N LEU A 244 -4.61 -9.18 5.17
CA LEU A 244 -3.37 -8.42 5.39
C LEU A 244 -3.36 -7.70 6.76
N ILE A 245 -4.54 -7.40 7.30
CA ILE A 245 -4.70 -6.85 8.66
C ILE A 245 -4.32 -7.92 9.70
N SER A 246 -4.74 -9.17 9.48
CA SER A 246 -4.50 -10.30 10.39
C SER A 246 -3.07 -10.86 10.36
N THR A 247 -2.12 -10.19 9.72
CA THR A 247 -0.72 -10.64 9.64
C THR A 247 0.06 -10.29 10.91
N ALA A 248 1.09 -11.09 11.24
CA ALA A 248 2.03 -10.77 12.33
C ALA A 248 2.93 -9.57 12.00
N ASN A 249 3.08 -9.24 10.71
CA ASN A 249 3.90 -8.13 10.25
C ASN A 249 3.19 -6.79 10.49
N ALA A 250 3.65 -6.07 11.52
CA ALA A 250 3.02 -4.83 11.93
C ALA A 250 3.09 -3.71 10.88
N GLN A 251 4.13 -3.69 10.03
CA GLN A 251 4.23 -2.72 8.94
C GLN A 251 3.17 -3.01 7.86
N VAL A 252 2.96 -4.28 7.49
CA VAL A 252 1.90 -4.68 6.55
C VAL A 252 0.52 -4.31 7.11
N ARG A 253 0.27 -4.62 8.38
CA ARG A 253 -0.97 -4.25 9.07
C ARG A 253 -1.22 -2.75 9.05
N ARG A 254 -0.25 -1.94 9.46
CA ARG A 254 -0.33 -0.47 9.45
C ARG A 254 -0.62 0.07 8.05
N MET A 255 0.12 -0.36 7.05
CA MET A 255 -0.06 0.09 5.66
C MET A 255 -1.41 -0.33 5.08
N THR A 256 -1.92 -1.49 5.50
CA THR A 256 -3.27 -1.94 5.13
C THR A 256 -4.34 -1.06 5.77
N LEU A 257 -4.22 -0.75 7.07
CA LEU A 257 -5.13 0.18 7.76
C LEU A 257 -5.09 1.58 7.14
N ARG A 258 -3.91 2.05 6.74
CA ARG A 258 -3.74 3.31 6.01
C ARG A 258 -4.49 3.32 4.70
N LEU A 259 -4.34 2.27 3.88
CA LEU A 259 -5.07 2.13 2.62
C LEU A 259 -6.58 2.11 2.85
N LEU A 260 -7.04 1.37 3.87
CA LEU A 260 -8.46 1.34 4.25
C LEU A 260 -8.96 2.71 4.69
N ARG A 261 -8.21 3.42 5.54
CA ARG A 261 -8.55 4.77 5.97
C ARG A 261 -8.75 5.68 4.78
N THR A 262 -7.75 5.74 3.89
CA THR A 262 -7.81 6.57 2.70
C THR A 262 -9.03 6.22 1.85
N TYR A 263 -9.28 4.94 1.60
CA TYR A 263 -10.45 4.48 0.85
C TYR A 263 -11.77 4.91 1.49
N ILE A 264 -11.94 4.69 2.80
CA ILE A 264 -13.18 4.99 3.54
C ILE A 264 -13.47 6.49 3.52
N VAL A 265 -12.46 7.30 3.83
CA VAL A 265 -12.57 8.77 3.83
C VAL A 265 -13.05 9.26 2.47
N ILE A 266 -12.37 8.87 1.39
CA ILE A 266 -12.74 9.27 0.03
C ILE A 266 -14.15 8.80 -0.34
N LYS A 267 -14.49 7.56 0.00
CA LYS A 267 -15.83 7.01 -0.27
C LYS A 267 -16.91 7.81 0.46
N CYS A 268 -16.69 8.18 1.71
CA CYS A 268 -17.62 8.98 2.49
C CYS A 268 -17.71 10.43 1.96
N ASP A 269 -16.61 11.03 1.52
CA ASP A 269 -16.59 12.39 0.97
C ASP A 269 -17.16 12.50 -0.44
N SER A 270 -17.26 11.39 -1.17
CA SER A 270 -17.92 11.34 -2.48
C SER A 270 -19.44 11.62 -2.41
N TYR A 271 -20.04 11.57 -1.22
CA TYR A 271 -21.47 11.84 -0.98
C TYR A 271 -21.67 12.93 0.10
N PRO A 272 -21.17 14.16 -0.10
CA PRO A 272 -21.10 15.18 0.94
C PRO A 272 -22.47 15.73 1.35
N ASN A 273 -23.47 15.59 0.47
CA ASN A 273 -24.84 16.09 0.67
C ASN A 273 -25.80 15.06 1.27
N ALA A 274 -25.33 13.84 1.58
CA ALA A 274 -26.17 12.85 2.24
C ALA A 274 -26.44 13.29 3.70
N ASN A 275 -27.70 13.23 4.12
CA ASN A 275 -28.08 13.41 5.52
C ASN A 275 -28.79 12.13 6.02
N PRO A 276 -28.22 11.42 7.01
CA PRO A 276 -26.98 11.69 7.73
C PRO A 276 -25.73 11.57 6.85
N LYS A 277 -24.64 12.27 7.23
CA LYS A 277 -23.34 12.15 6.57
C LYS A 277 -22.91 10.67 6.51
N PRO A 278 -22.31 10.20 5.40
CA PRO A 278 -21.91 8.81 5.28
C PRO A 278 -20.90 8.44 6.37
N SER A 279 -21.15 7.33 7.05
CA SER A 279 -20.27 6.77 8.08
C SER A 279 -20.11 5.26 7.89
N LEU A 280 -19.06 4.69 8.47
CA LEU A 280 -18.82 3.25 8.38
C LEU A 280 -19.96 2.47 9.04
N SER A 281 -20.43 1.41 8.38
CA SER A 281 -21.47 0.54 8.92
C SER A 281 -20.96 -0.24 10.13
N ALA A 282 -21.82 -0.55 11.11
CA ALA A 282 -21.41 -1.34 12.29
C ALA A 282 -20.84 -2.73 11.91
N VAL A 283 -21.30 -3.30 10.79
CA VAL A 283 -20.78 -4.57 10.26
C VAL A 283 -19.34 -4.41 9.78
N ASP A 284 -19.08 -3.39 8.95
CA ASP A 284 -17.72 -3.14 8.44
C ASP A 284 -16.75 -2.80 9.57
N VAL A 285 -17.20 -2.04 10.57
CA VAL A 285 -16.41 -1.76 11.80
C VAL A 285 -15.97 -3.06 12.47
N ARG A 286 -16.91 -3.96 12.76
CA ARG A 286 -16.61 -5.24 13.40
C ARG A 286 -15.67 -6.07 12.54
N MET A 287 -15.90 -6.12 11.23
CA MET A 287 -15.01 -6.84 10.31
C MET A 287 -13.56 -6.32 10.38
N ILE A 288 -13.33 -5.01 10.39
CA ILE A 288 -11.97 -4.44 10.53
C ILE A 288 -11.36 -4.82 11.89
N LEU A 289 -12.08 -4.53 12.99
CA LEU A 289 -11.52 -4.62 14.33
C LEU A 289 -11.32 -6.05 14.80
N ASP A 290 -12.25 -6.96 14.47
CA ASP A 290 -12.11 -8.37 14.82
C ASP A 290 -10.96 -9.03 14.03
N SER A 291 -10.71 -8.60 12.79
CA SER A 291 -9.60 -9.10 11.96
C SER A 291 -8.21 -8.69 12.45
N LEU A 292 -8.11 -7.72 13.38
CA LEU A 292 -6.81 -7.33 13.96
C LEU A 292 -6.23 -8.43 14.86
N HIS A 293 -7.08 -9.31 15.41
CA HIS A 293 -6.68 -10.42 16.27
C HIS A 293 -5.66 -9.99 17.35
N VAL A 294 -5.92 -8.87 18.04
CA VAL A 294 -4.95 -8.20 18.94
C VAL A 294 -4.44 -9.06 20.10
N ALA A 295 -5.15 -10.14 20.42
CA ALA A 295 -4.72 -11.13 21.42
C ALA A 295 -3.58 -12.04 20.90
N GLU A 296 -3.56 -12.35 19.60
CA GLU A 296 -2.51 -13.15 18.96
C GLU A 296 -1.39 -12.25 18.44
N PHE A 297 -1.76 -11.07 17.92
CA PHE A 297 -0.84 -10.13 17.32
C PHE A 297 -1.02 -8.75 17.95
N PRO A 298 -0.21 -8.40 18.96
CA PRO A 298 -0.30 -7.13 19.66
C PRO A 298 -0.42 -5.90 18.76
N LEU A 299 -1.33 -4.98 19.12
CA LEU A 299 -1.49 -3.72 18.39
C LEU A 299 -0.27 -2.81 18.65
N GLN A 300 0.39 -2.38 17.58
CA GLN A 300 1.47 -1.37 17.68
C GLN A 300 0.92 0.05 17.57
N MET A 301 1.67 1.03 18.09
CA MET A 301 1.30 2.45 18.07
C MET A 301 0.98 2.99 16.68
N GLY A 302 1.75 2.59 15.66
CA GLY A 302 1.46 3.00 14.28
C GLY A 302 0.10 2.51 13.77
N SER A 303 -0.31 1.27 14.11
CA SER A 303 -1.64 0.76 13.76
C SER A 303 -2.74 1.40 14.59
N PHE A 304 -2.48 1.69 15.88
CA PHE A 304 -3.40 2.45 16.73
C PHE A 304 -3.70 3.83 16.15
N ASN A 305 -2.66 4.58 15.72
CA ASN A 305 -2.83 5.90 15.12
C ASN A 305 -3.66 5.84 13.82
N GLU A 306 -3.45 4.85 12.96
CA GLU A 306 -4.28 4.68 11.75
C GLU A 306 -5.76 4.42 12.10
N LEU A 307 -6.04 3.69 13.19
CA LEU A 307 -7.41 3.49 13.70
C LEU A 307 -8.01 4.78 14.27
N VAL A 308 -7.26 5.56 15.06
CA VAL A 308 -7.74 6.86 15.57
C VAL A 308 -8.01 7.81 14.42
N SER A 309 -7.06 7.95 13.48
CA SER A 309 -7.26 8.77 12.28
C SER A 309 -8.46 8.33 11.46
N LEU A 310 -8.75 7.03 11.38
CA LEU A 310 -9.95 6.53 10.74
C LEU A 310 -11.22 6.96 11.50
N VAL A 311 -11.27 6.80 12.83
CA VAL A 311 -12.43 7.25 13.64
C VAL A 311 -12.75 8.73 13.44
N LEU A 312 -11.70 9.56 13.35
CA LEU A 312 -11.81 11.00 13.16
C LEU A 312 -11.99 11.41 11.69
N GLY A 313 -11.75 10.49 10.76
CA GLY A 313 -11.83 10.76 9.33
C GLY A 313 -10.73 11.69 8.81
N ILE A 314 -9.56 11.66 9.45
CA ILE A 314 -8.39 12.45 9.05
C ILE A 314 -7.84 11.89 7.74
N GLU A 315 -7.63 12.77 6.76
CA GLU A 315 -7.08 12.40 5.46
C GLU A 315 -5.62 11.97 5.57
N TYR A 316 -5.22 10.98 4.77
CA TYR A 316 -3.81 10.61 4.70
C TYR A 316 -2.99 11.71 4.01
N GLY A 317 -1.90 12.14 4.66
CA GLY A 317 -1.03 13.20 4.15
C GLY A 317 -1.52 14.62 4.49
N ASP A 318 -2.53 14.76 5.37
CA ASP A 318 -2.90 16.06 5.92
C ASP A 318 -1.73 16.64 6.74
N PRO A 319 -1.08 17.72 6.30
CA PRO A 319 0.10 18.27 6.98
C PRO A 319 -0.23 18.83 8.37
N THR A 320 -1.51 19.07 8.68
CA THR A 320 -1.95 19.57 9.99
C THR A 320 -2.18 18.46 11.00
N ALA A 321 -2.27 17.21 10.53
CA ALA A 321 -2.64 16.06 11.35
C ALA A 321 -1.88 14.77 10.97
N ASP A 322 -0.68 14.89 10.40
CA ASP A 322 0.15 13.75 10.01
C ASP A 322 1.03 13.27 11.20
N PRO A 323 0.67 12.16 11.88
CA PRO A 323 1.49 11.62 12.97
C PRO A 323 2.80 10.99 12.47
N PHE A 324 3.07 11.00 11.16
CA PHE A 324 4.26 10.44 10.54
C PHE A 324 5.21 11.51 9.96
N ALA A 325 4.94 12.80 10.20
CA ALA A 325 5.71 13.91 9.62
C ALA A 325 7.18 13.98 10.09
N LEU A 326 7.50 13.45 11.28
CA LEU A 326 8.78 13.69 11.96
C LEU A 326 9.63 12.44 12.27
N VAL A 327 9.08 11.20 12.21
CA VAL A 327 9.79 9.98 12.68
C VAL A 327 9.57 8.76 11.77
N SER A 328 10.56 7.87 11.71
CA SER A 328 10.49 6.59 10.98
C SER A 328 9.29 5.75 11.40
N HIS A 329 8.73 5.03 10.43
CA HIS A 329 7.38 4.48 10.42
C HIS A 329 6.93 3.60 11.60
N ASP A 330 7.83 3.13 12.47
CA ASP A 330 7.50 2.27 13.61
C ASP A 330 7.37 3.01 14.96
N HIS A 331 7.75 4.30 15.02
CA HIS A 331 7.58 5.18 16.19
C HIS A 331 6.70 6.38 15.84
N ALA A 332 5.48 6.12 15.36
CA ALA A 332 4.53 7.19 15.10
C ALA A 332 4.25 7.96 16.39
N GLU A 333 4.49 9.26 16.39
CA GLU A 333 4.10 10.10 17.52
C GLU A 333 2.58 10.05 17.68
N MET A 334 2.09 10.20 18.91
CA MET A 334 0.65 10.34 19.14
C MET A 334 0.12 11.55 18.36
N LEU A 335 -1.15 11.48 17.95
CA LEU A 335 -1.82 12.68 17.45
C LEU A 335 -1.75 13.76 18.54
N ALA A 336 -1.30 14.95 18.15
CA ALA A 336 -1.10 16.04 19.09
C ALA A 336 -2.42 16.42 19.80
N ASP A 337 -2.32 16.80 21.07
CA ASP A 337 -3.48 17.07 21.92
C ASP A 337 -4.42 18.13 21.31
N ASN A 338 -3.85 19.14 20.66
CA ASN A 338 -4.63 20.18 19.98
C ASN A 338 -5.50 19.61 18.86
N ILE A 339 -5.00 18.63 18.09
CA ILE A 339 -5.77 17.95 17.04
C ILE A 339 -6.93 17.18 17.69
N LEU A 340 -6.65 16.43 18.75
CA LEU A 340 -7.68 15.64 19.46
C LEU A 340 -8.76 16.54 20.07
N LEU A 341 -8.39 17.66 20.68
CA LEU A 341 -9.33 18.60 21.29
C LEU A 341 -10.24 19.30 20.27
N THR A 342 -9.80 19.48 19.02
CA THR A 342 -10.60 20.13 17.98
C THR A 342 -11.25 19.16 16.99
N SER A 343 -11.07 17.84 17.16
CA SER A 343 -11.56 16.85 16.22
C SER A 343 -12.98 16.38 16.54
N SER A 344 -13.78 16.15 15.50
CA SER A 344 -15.11 15.54 15.60
C SER A 344 -15.06 14.06 15.21
N ILE A 345 -15.77 13.21 15.94
CA ILE A 345 -15.90 11.78 15.61
C ILE A 345 -16.71 11.64 14.30
N ARG A 346 -16.03 11.20 13.23
CA ARG A 346 -16.65 10.98 11.91
C ARG A 346 -17.33 9.61 11.79
N HIS A 347 -16.84 8.61 12.52
CA HIS A 347 -17.37 7.25 12.48
C HIS A 347 -17.86 6.78 13.87
N PRO A 348 -19.07 7.18 14.29
CA PRO A 348 -19.61 6.86 15.61
C PRO A 348 -19.66 5.36 15.95
N ASN A 349 -19.98 4.52 14.95
CA ASN A 349 -20.06 3.08 15.12
C ASN A 349 -18.73 2.43 15.50
N MET A 350 -17.60 3.11 15.29
CA MET A 350 -16.27 2.63 15.68
C MET A 350 -15.94 2.84 17.15
N VAL A 351 -16.58 3.79 17.83
CA VAL A 351 -16.15 4.24 19.15
C VAL A 351 -16.20 3.10 20.17
N VAL A 352 -17.36 2.45 20.32
CA VAL A 352 -17.52 1.35 21.31
C VAL A 352 -16.67 0.13 20.95
N PRO A 353 -16.69 -0.40 19.71
CA PRO A 353 -15.81 -1.50 19.33
C PRO A 353 -14.31 -1.20 19.46
N MET A 354 -13.88 0.04 19.20
CA MET A 354 -12.48 0.44 19.38
C MET A 354 -12.09 0.41 20.85
N LEU A 355 -12.95 0.92 21.74
CA LEU A 355 -12.75 0.83 23.17
C LEU A 355 -12.59 -0.63 23.64
N GLU A 356 -13.50 -1.53 23.22
CA GLU A 356 -13.40 -2.98 23.53
C GLU A 356 -12.10 -3.60 23.03
N LEU A 357 -11.60 -3.16 21.88
CA LEU A 357 -10.32 -3.62 21.32
C LEU A 357 -9.13 -3.12 22.14
N ILE A 358 -9.11 -1.84 22.53
CA ILE A 358 -8.06 -1.27 23.38
C ILE A 358 -8.03 -2.00 24.73
N GLN A 359 -9.18 -2.38 25.29
CA GLN A 359 -9.27 -3.14 26.53
C GLN A 359 -8.56 -4.51 26.45
N LYS A 360 -8.35 -5.04 25.24
CA LYS A 360 -7.62 -6.30 25.00
C LYS A 360 -6.12 -6.11 24.71
N CYS A 361 -5.67 -4.87 24.51
CA CYS A 361 -4.28 -4.56 24.15
C CYS A 361 -3.33 -4.57 25.38
N HIS A 362 -2.03 -4.38 25.17
CA HIS A 362 -1.06 -4.18 26.26
C HIS A 362 -1.25 -2.84 26.98
N LEU A 363 -0.71 -2.76 28.20
CA LEU A 363 -0.86 -1.60 29.08
C LEU A 363 -0.52 -0.26 28.40
N HIS A 364 0.58 -0.16 27.66
CA HIS A 364 0.98 1.09 27.00
C HIS A 364 -0.08 1.59 25.99
N VAL A 365 -0.64 0.71 25.15
CA VAL A 365 -1.73 1.06 24.22
C VAL A 365 -3.00 1.44 24.97
N ARG A 366 -3.28 0.80 26.10
CA ARG A 366 -4.43 1.15 26.95
C ARG A 366 -4.33 2.56 27.49
N TRP A 367 -3.18 2.91 28.06
CA TRP A 367 -2.91 4.25 28.58
C TRP A 367 -3.06 5.30 27.49
N VAL A 368 -2.42 5.08 26.34
CA VAL A 368 -2.53 6.00 25.20
C VAL A 368 -3.97 6.13 24.71
N GLY A 369 -4.67 5.00 24.54
CA GLY A 369 -6.08 5.01 24.15
C GLY A 369 -6.94 5.81 25.12
N LEU A 370 -6.73 5.63 26.41
CA LEU A 370 -7.45 6.33 27.47
C LEU A 370 -7.20 7.84 27.44
N GLU A 371 -5.96 8.29 27.26
CA GLU A 371 -5.64 9.71 27.10
C GLU A 371 -6.24 10.31 25.83
N CYS A 372 -6.17 9.60 24.69
CA CYS A 372 -6.80 10.05 23.44
C CYS A 372 -8.31 10.23 23.59
N PHE A 373 -9.01 9.25 24.18
CA PHE A 373 -10.46 9.32 24.35
C PHE A 373 -10.88 10.36 25.41
N LYS A 374 -10.08 10.60 26.44
CA LYS A 374 -10.33 11.71 27.39
C LYS A 374 -10.31 13.06 26.69
N LEU A 375 -9.30 13.31 25.85
CA LEU A 375 -9.19 14.57 25.10
C LEU A 375 -10.35 14.71 24.09
N LEU A 376 -10.67 13.65 23.35
CA LEU A 376 -11.77 13.63 22.37
C LEU A 376 -13.15 13.84 23.00
N LEU A 377 -13.33 13.46 24.27
CA LEU A 377 -14.58 13.56 25.02
C LEU A 377 -14.53 14.63 26.11
N SER A 378 -13.58 15.57 26.02
CA SER A 378 -13.40 16.64 27.00
C SER A 378 -14.65 17.51 27.13
N ASP A 379 -14.98 17.90 28.35
CA ASP A 379 -16.06 18.86 28.63
C ASP A 379 -15.58 20.32 28.46
N ASP A 380 -14.28 20.54 28.20
CA ASP A 380 -13.66 21.87 28.14
C ASP A 380 -13.84 22.57 26.79
N ASN A 381 -14.34 21.87 25.77
CA ASN A 381 -14.56 22.41 24.43
C ASN A 381 -15.84 21.89 23.77
N VAL A 382 -16.29 22.59 22.72
CA VAL A 382 -17.58 22.35 22.06
C VAL A 382 -17.59 21.00 21.34
N GLU A 383 -16.50 20.68 20.66
CA GLU A 383 -16.28 19.45 19.90
C GLU A 383 -16.34 18.22 20.81
N GLY A 384 -15.68 18.28 21.96
CA GLY A 384 -15.68 17.22 22.98
C GLY A 384 -17.08 16.99 23.58
N ALA A 385 -17.81 18.06 23.88
CA ALA A 385 -19.21 17.96 24.32
C ALA A 385 -20.12 17.30 23.26
N LEU A 386 -19.89 17.58 21.97
CA LEU A 386 -20.60 16.92 20.87
C LEU A 386 -20.22 15.44 20.74
N ASN A 387 -18.92 15.13 20.79
CA ASN A 387 -18.41 13.76 20.73
C ASN A 387 -18.94 12.90 21.89
N ARG A 388 -19.08 13.48 23.10
CA ARG A 388 -19.69 12.82 24.25
C ARG A 388 -21.15 12.44 24.01
N ARG A 389 -21.94 13.33 23.39
CA ARG A 389 -23.33 13.02 23.01
C ARG A 389 -23.38 11.87 22.00
N VAL A 390 -22.48 11.88 21.02
CA VAL A 390 -22.34 10.80 20.04
C VAL A 390 -22.00 9.48 20.73
N PHE A 391 -21.00 9.47 21.60
CA PHE A 391 -20.61 8.29 22.36
C PHE A 391 -21.77 7.72 23.19
N LEU A 392 -22.46 8.56 23.96
CA LEU A 392 -23.61 8.15 24.78
C LEU A 392 -24.76 7.59 23.93
N ALA A 393 -25.02 8.17 22.75
CA ALA A 393 -26.03 7.67 21.83
C ALA A 393 -25.65 6.31 21.23
N CYS A 394 -24.38 6.11 20.84
CA CYS A 394 -23.87 4.83 20.37
C CYS A 394 -23.96 3.75 21.46
N TYR A 395 -23.65 4.13 22.71
CA TYR A 395 -23.72 3.24 23.85
C TYR A 395 -25.16 2.75 24.09
N ALA A 396 -26.13 3.68 24.10
CA ALA A 396 -27.54 3.37 24.32
C ALA A 396 -28.16 2.53 23.18
N THR A 397 -27.77 2.80 21.92
CA THR A 397 -28.34 2.12 20.74
C THR A 397 -27.85 0.69 20.56
N GLN A 398 -26.65 0.36 21.05
CA GLN A 398 -26.09 -1.00 20.95
C GLN A 398 -26.57 -1.94 22.07
N GLY A 399 -27.48 -1.50 22.95
CA GLY A 399 -28.12 -2.35 23.95
C GLY A 399 -27.16 -2.88 25.03
N TYR A 400 -25.97 -2.27 25.15
CA TYR A 400 -25.10 -2.54 26.29
C TYR A 400 -25.83 -2.14 27.57
N ALA A 401 -25.83 -3.02 28.58
CA ALA A 401 -26.21 -2.62 29.92
C ALA A 401 -25.39 -1.36 30.27
N PRO A 402 -25.94 -0.34 30.95
CA PRO A 402 -25.20 0.85 31.36
C PRO A 402 -24.00 0.42 32.21
N TYR A 403 -22.90 0.12 31.55
CA TYR A 403 -21.61 -0.14 32.17
C TYR A 403 -21.07 1.25 32.42
N PRO A 404 -20.83 1.64 33.68
CA PRO A 404 -20.33 2.96 33.96
C PRO A 404 -19.06 3.14 33.15
N VAL A 405 -19.00 4.22 32.39
CA VAL A 405 -17.80 4.63 31.65
C VAL A 405 -16.59 4.59 32.59
N GLU A 406 -16.81 4.90 33.88
CA GLU A 406 -15.88 4.77 35.00
C GLU A 406 -15.41 3.34 35.29
N VAL A 407 -16.27 2.31 35.19
CA VAL A 407 -15.89 0.88 35.38
C VAL A 407 -15.15 0.36 34.15
N PHE A 408 -15.54 0.80 32.95
CA PHE A 408 -14.80 0.50 31.73
C PHE A 408 -13.38 1.10 31.79
N PHE A 409 -13.25 2.39 32.19
CA PHE A 409 -11.96 3.03 32.43
C PHE A 409 -11.16 2.39 33.57
N ALA A 410 -11.82 1.97 34.66
CA ALA A 410 -11.19 1.21 35.74
C ALA A 410 -10.67 -0.16 35.26
N SER A 411 -11.38 -0.83 34.35
CA SER A 411 -10.97 -2.14 33.81
C SER A 411 -9.66 -2.11 33.00
N PHE A 412 -9.29 -0.94 32.45
CA PHE A 412 -7.99 -0.78 31.79
C PHE A 412 -6.81 -0.89 32.78
N VAL A 413 -7.07 -0.61 34.05
CA VAL A 413 -6.09 -0.58 35.14
C VAL A 413 -6.08 -1.90 35.94
N THR A 414 -7.23 -2.57 36.09
CA THR A 414 -7.36 -3.75 36.98
C THR A 414 -7.16 -5.11 36.29
N ASP A 415 -7.49 -5.26 35.01
CA ASP A 415 -7.42 -6.55 34.28
C ASP A 415 -6.40 -6.49 33.14
N ALA A 416 -5.14 -6.18 33.48
CA ALA A 416 -4.04 -6.29 32.53
C ALA A 416 -3.73 -7.78 32.27
N PRO A 417 -3.82 -8.30 31.03
CA PRO A 417 -3.21 -9.58 30.71
C PRO A 417 -1.73 -9.40 31.01
N GLN A 418 -1.20 -10.29 31.85
CA GLN A 418 0.22 -10.37 32.21
C GLN A 418 1.05 -10.87 31.01
N LEU A 419 0.84 -10.29 29.83
CA LEU A 419 1.73 -10.49 28.70
C LEU A 419 2.94 -9.59 28.95
N PRO A 420 4.15 -10.16 29.07
CA PRO A 420 5.34 -9.38 29.40
C PRO A 420 5.52 -8.30 28.34
N ALA A 421 5.42 -7.03 28.76
CA ALA A 421 5.88 -5.93 27.93
C ALA A 421 7.37 -6.13 27.71
N SER A 422 7.85 -6.07 26.46
CA SER A 422 9.29 -6.03 26.23
C SER A 422 9.84 -4.73 26.84
N ASP A 423 11.06 -4.75 27.38
CA ASP A 423 11.69 -3.60 28.05
C ASP A 423 11.70 -2.31 27.18
N ASN A 424 11.59 -2.48 25.86
CA ASN A 424 11.55 -1.37 24.90
C ASN A 424 10.14 -0.82 24.65
N SER A 425 9.07 -1.54 24.95
CA SER A 425 7.68 -1.16 24.61
C SER A 425 7.27 0.21 25.17
N PHE A 426 7.78 0.56 26.36
CA PHE A 426 7.47 1.83 27.03
C PHE A 426 8.32 2.99 26.48
N ALA A 427 9.60 2.73 26.20
CA ALA A 427 10.50 3.69 25.56
C ALA A 427 10.10 4.00 24.11
N GLU A 428 9.54 3.01 23.40
CA GLU A 428 9.01 3.16 22.04
C GLU A 428 7.73 4.01 21.97
N ALA A 429 6.89 3.96 23.01
CA ALA A 429 5.67 4.79 23.12
C ALA A 429 5.97 6.22 23.61
N PHE A 430 7.07 6.42 24.34
CA PHE A 430 7.45 7.69 24.95
C PHE A 430 8.95 7.98 24.73
N SER A 431 9.33 8.25 23.49
CA SER A 431 10.73 8.55 23.13
C SER A 431 11.32 9.79 23.83
N SER A 432 10.45 10.69 24.30
CA SER A 432 10.80 11.90 25.04
C SER A 432 10.95 11.70 26.55
N VAL A 433 10.53 10.56 27.09
CA VAL A 433 10.63 10.24 28.52
C VAL A 433 11.88 9.41 28.75
N SER A 434 12.86 10.01 29.41
CA SER A 434 14.08 9.30 29.79
C SER A 434 13.74 8.15 30.74
N THR A 435 13.96 6.91 30.31
CA THR A 435 13.77 5.70 31.13
C THR A 435 14.89 5.47 32.14
N THR A 436 15.91 6.34 32.21
CA THR A 436 16.93 6.26 33.26
C THR A 436 16.30 6.55 34.62
N GLY A 437 16.00 5.47 35.36
CA GLY A 437 15.56 5.53 36.75
C GLY A 437 14.31 4.73 37.08
N ILE A 438 13.57 4.18 36.10
CA ILE A 438 12.39 3.36 36.37
C ILE A 438 12.83 1.91 36.58
N VAL A 439 13.19 1.57 37.81
CA VAL A 439 13.27 0.17 38.25
C VAL A 439 11.83 -0.29 38.53
N LEU A 440 11.27 -1.12 37.64
CA LEU A 440 10.01 -1.83 37.91
C LEU A 440 10.31 -2.95 38.91
N SER A 441 9.89 -2.76 40.16
CA SER A 441 9.87 -3.80 41.21
C SER A 441 8.60 -4.62 41.16
#